data_AF-A0A074TAX2-F1
#
_entry.id   AF-A0A074TAX2-F1
#
_cell.length_a   1.000
_cell.length_b   1.000
_cell.length_c   1.000
_cell.angle_alpha   90.00
_cell.angle_beta   90.00
_cell.angle_gamma   90.00
#
_symmetry.space_group_name_H-M   'P 1'
#
loop_
_entity.id
_entity.type
_entity.pdbx_description
1 polymer ?
#
loop_
_entity_poly.entity_id
_entity_poly.type
_entity_poly.pdbx_seq_one_letter_code
_entity_poly.pdbx_strand_id
1 'polypeptide(L)'
;MREPTPIMELYAWHRAALAGEDPPLHDGQPECGWFKTKLVKGGPWVAARIWVEREIDPETGELAQPETYRCEIDGERRNAENAWSRVCKNPITRGEHDALIAMKETLPEMRAVMKEIDLTKEPMRP
;
A
#
# COMPACT_ATOMS: atom_id res chain seq x y z
N MET A 1 -19.21 21.96 11.46
CA MET A 1 -19.53 20.54 11.31
C MET A 1 -18.39 19.91 10.52
N ARG A 2 -17.79 18.82 10.98
CA ARG A 2 -16.74 18.09 10.24
C ARG A 2 -17.31 16.79 9.72
N GLU A 3 -17.82 16.84 8.50
CA GLU A 3 -18.37 15.66 7.82
C GLU A 3 -17.23 14.72 7.40
N PRO A 4 -17.35 13.40 7.63
CA PRO A 4 -16.36 12.44 7.18
C PRO A 4 -16.35 12.37 5.66
N THR A 5 -15.15 12.27 5.06
CA THR A 5 -15.04 12.17 3.60
C THR A 5 -15.74 10.89 3.12
N PRO A 6 -16.66 10.96 2.14
CA PRO A 6 -17.33 9.78 1.60
C PRO A 6 -16.30 8.76 1.09
N ILE A 7 -16.53 7.47 1.39
CA ILE A 7 -15.64 6.38 0.92
C ILE A 7 -15.48 6.40 -0.60
N MET A 8 -16.53 6.78 -1.32
CA MET A 8 -16.51 6.92 -2.77
C MET A 8 -15.48 7.94 -3.26
N GLU A 9 -15.32 9.05 -2.54
CA GLU A 9 -14.34 10.09 -2.87
C GLU A 9 -12.93 9.64 -2.49
N LEU A 10 -12.76 9.05 -1.30
CA LEU A 10 -11.46 8.55 -0.84
C LEU A 10 -10.83 7.54 -1.81
N TYR A 11 -11.64 6.69 -2.44
CA TYR A 11 -11.19 5.68 -3.39
C TYR A 11 -11.42 6.08 -4.86
N ALA A 12 -11.78 7.33 -5.14
CA ALA A 12 -12.09 7.79 -6.50
C ALA A 12 -10.87 7.64 -7.42
N TRP A 13 -9.70 8.10 -6.95
CA TRP A 13 -8.44 7.98 -7.69
C TRP A 13 -8.11 6.53 -8.04
N HIS A 14 -8.19 5.62 -7.06
CA HIS A 14 -7.86 4.20 -7.28
C HIS A 14 -8.81 3.52 -8.25
N ARG A 15 -10.10 3.87 -8.18
CA ARG A 15 -11.09 3.37 -9.14
C ARG A 15 -10.83 3.88 -10.55
N ALA A 16 -10.51 5.15 -10.73
CA ALA A 16 -10.15 5.73 -12.02
C ALA A 16 -8.89 5.04 -12.59
N ALA A 17 -7.85 4.89 -11.76
CA ALA A 17 -6.63 4.22 -12.17
C ALA A 17 -6.86 2.73 -12.57
N LEU A 18 -7.73 2.01 -11.85
CA LEU A 18 -8.13 0.65 -12.23
C LEU A 18 -9.00 0.59 -13.49
N ALA A 19 -9.76 1.65 -13.79
CA ALA A 19 -10.51 1.77 -15.03
C ALA A 19 -9.62 2.08 -16.25
N GLY A 20 -8.30 2.23 -16.05
CA GLY A 20 -7.35 2.61 -17.08
C GLY A 20 -7.36 4.11 -17.40
N GLU A 21 -7.99 4.92 -16.56
CA GLU A 21 -7.84 6.37 -16.61
C GLU A 21 -6.47 6.79 -16.06
N ASP A 22 -6.01 7.98 -16.43
CA ASP A 22 -4.77 8.58 -15.94
C ASP A 22 -5.11 9.72 -14.96
N PRO A 23 -5.59 9.42 -13.73
CA PRO A 23 -5.91 10.45 -12.77
C PRO A 23 -4.65 11.21 -12.34
N PRO A 24 -4.74 12.51 -12.04
CA PRO A 24 -3.60 13.31 -11.62
C PRO A 24 -2.84 12.68 -10.45
N LEU A 25 -1.52 12.63 -10.58
CA LEU A 25 -0.63 12.13 -9.52
C LEU A 25 0.07 13.33 -8.88
N HIS A 26 -0.31 13.61 -7.63
CA HIS A 26 0.29 14.68 -6.84
C HIS A 26 1.29 14.10 -5.85
N ASP A 27 2.54 14.57 -5.92
CA ASP A 27 3.57 14.15 -4.96
C ASP A 27 3.22 14.64 -3.55
N GLY A 28 3.47 13.80 -2.54
CA GLY A 28 3.10 14.09 -1.15
C GLY A 28 1.60 14.04 -0.83
N GLN A 29 0.73 13.75 -1.80
CA GLN A 29 -0.71 13.60 -1.60
C GLN A 29 -1.11 12.13 -1.83
N PRO A 30 -1.05 11.28 -0.79
CA PRO A 30 -1.38 9.87 -0.93
C PRO A 30 -2.87 9.68 -1.18
N GLU A 31 -3.20 8.83 -2.15
CA GLU A 31 -4.58 8.44 -2.46
C GLU A 31 -4.92 7.06 -1.87
N CYS A 32 -6.16 6.85 -1.44
CA CYS A 32 -6.55 5.55 -0.88
C CYS A 32 -6.68 4.50 -1.96
N GLY A 33 -6.31 3.26 -1.63
CA GLY A 33 -6.40 2.15 -2.56
C GLY A 33 -5.49 0.99 -2.21
N TRP A 34 -5.47 0.02 -3.12
CA TRP A 34 -4.60 -1.15 -3.06
C TRP A 34 -3.57 -1.07 -4.17
N PHE A 35 -2.33 -1.43 -3.82
CA PHE A 35 -1.17 -1.30 -4.66
C PHE A 35 -0.23 -2.50 -4.50
N LYS A 36 0.69 -2.67 -5.44
CA LYS A 36 1.86 -3.55 -5.28
C LYS A 36 3.14 -2.77 -5.42
N THR A 37 4.17 -3.17 -4.69
CA THR A 37 5.51 -2.60 -4.82
C THR A 37 6.58 -3.65 -4.64
N LYS A 38 7.85 -3.30 -4.87
CA LYS A 38 8.99 -4.18 -4.58
C LYS A 38 9.83 -3.52 -3.51
N LEU A 39 10.21 -4.27 -2.47
CA LEU A 39 11.05 -3.75 -1.38
C LEU A 39 12.48 -3.46 -1.83
N VAL A 40 12.98 -4.22 -2.81
CA VAL A 40 14.32 -4.09 -3.40
C VAL A 40 14.25 -4.26 -4.93
N LYS A 41 15.26 -3.76 -5.63
CA LYS A 41 15.40 -3.95 -7.08
C LYS A 41 15.51 -5.44 -7.39
N GLY A 42 14.61 -5.97 -8.23
CA GLY A 42 14.56 -7.39 -8.58
C GLY A 42 13.85 -8.29 -7.55
N GLY A 43 13.40 -7.74 -6.43
CA GLY A 43 12.66 -8.50 -5.42
C GLY A 43 11.23 -8.89 -5.85
N PRO A 44 10.56 -9.75 -5.07
CA PRO A 44 9.16 -10.11 -5.30
C PRO A 44 8.25 -8.91 -5.13
N TRP A 45 7.06 -9.00 -5.74
CA TRP A 45 5.99 -8.04 -5.50
C TRP A 45 5.39 -8.28 -4.11
N VAL A 46 5.24 -7.21 -3.35
CA VAL A 46 4.60 -7.21 -2.03
C VAL A 46 3.32 -6.37 -2.08
N ALA A 47 2.35 -6.76 -1.27
CA ALA A 47 1.09 -6.04 -1.14
C ALA A 47 1.30 -4.71 -0.41
N ALA A 48 0.64 -3.65 -0.89
CA ALA A 48 0.58 -2.37 -0.22
C ALA A 48 -0.84 -1.82 -0.23
N ARG A 49 -1.21 -1.08 0.81
CA ARG A 49 -2.51 -0.40 0.89
C ARG A 49 -2.37 0.95 1.57
N ILE A 50 -3.20 1.89 1.13
CA ILE A 50 -3.38 3.20 1.75
C ILE A 50 -4.86 3.36 2.08
N TRP A 51 -5.15 3.77 3.31
CA TRP A 51 -6.52 4.00 3.77
C TRP A 51 -6.56 5.20 4.72
N VAL A 52 -7.72 5.84 4.83
CA VAL A 52 -7.98 6.84 5.86
C VAL A 52 -8.42 6.15 7.15
N GLU A 53 -7.71 6.45 8.24
CA GLU A 53 -8.15 6.18 9.60
C GLU A 53 -8.98 7.38 10.07
N ARG A 54 -10.19 7.10 10.55
CA ARG A 54 -11.12 8.10 11.05
C ARG A 54 -11.83 7.60 12.29
N GLU A 55 -11.92 8.48 13.28
CA GLU A 55 -12.71 8.25 14.48
C GLU A 55 -14.00 9.04 14.30
N ILE A 56 -15.13 8.33 14.22
CA ILE A 56 -16.45 8.93 14.08
C ILE A 56 -17.14 8.84 15.43
N ASP A 57 -17.65 9.97 15.90
CA ASP A 57 -18.44 10.04 17.10
C ASP A 57 -19.78 9.30 16.88
N PRO A 58 -20.12 8.30 17.72
CA PRO A 58 -21.29 7.45 17.50
C PRO A 58 -22.62 8.16 17.77
N GLU A 59 -22.62 9.30 18.48
CA GLU A 59 -23.83 10.05 18.82
C GLU A 59 -24.15 11.12 17.76
N THR A 60 -23.11 11.76 17.20
CA THR A 60 -23.25 12.89 16.28
C THR A 60 -22.99 12.52 14.81
N GLY A 61 -22.27 11.43 14.54
CA GLY A 61 -21.84 11.04 13.20
C GLY A 61 -20.72 11.92 12.62
N GLU A 62 -20.17 12.83 13.42
CA GLU A 62 -19.08 13.72 13.01
C GLU A 62 -17.71 13.09 13.25
N LEU A 63 -16.67 13.63 12.60
CA LEU A 63 -15.28 13.27 12.87
C LEU A 63 -14.87 13.74 14.28
N ALA A 64 -14.61 12.79 15.18
CA ALA A 64 -14.04 13.05 16.50
C ALA A 64 -12.56 13.47 16.40
N GLN A 65 -11.86 13.02 15.35
CA GLN A 65 -10.47 13.36 15.05
C GLN A 65 -10.25 13.64 13.56
N PRO A 66 -9.22 14.40 13.18
CA PRO A 66 -8.85 14.59 11.78
C PRO A 66 -8.56 13.26 11.08
N GLU A 67 -9.08 13.13 9.86
CA GLU A 67 -8.79 11.99 8.98
C GLU A 67 -7.28 11.89 8.73
N THR A 68 -6.71 10.71 8.99
CA THR A 68 -5.28 10.46 8.85
C THR A 68 -5.03 9.36 7.85
N TYR A 69 -4.23 9.65 6.82
CA TYR A 69 -3.79 8.63 5.87
C TYR A 69 -2.81 7.66 6.54
N ARG A 70 -3.15 6.38 6.46
CA ARG A 70 -2.34 5.26 6.90
C ARG A 70 -1.88 4.47 5.69
N CYS A 71 -0.65 3.96 5.77
CA CYS A 71 -0.10 3.09 4.76
C CYS A 71 0.51 1.85 5.41
N GLU A 72 0.34 0.72 4.72
CA GLU A 72 0.93 -0.54 5.07
C GLU A 72 1.58 -1.14 3.81
N ILE A 73 2.82 -1.59 3.94
CA ILE A 73 3.56 -2.25 2.87
C ILE A 73 4.11 -3.54 3.47
N ASP A 74 3.79 -4.68 2.85
CA ASP A 74 4.23 -6.00 3.32
C ASP A 74 3.84 -6.31 4.79
N GLY A 75 2.77 -5.69 5.30
CA GLY A 75 2.35 -5.81 6.70
C GLY A 75 3.09 -4.87 7.67
N GLU A 76 4.02 -4.04 7.19
CA GLU A 76 4.66 -2.98 7.98
C GLU A 76 3.97 -1.64 7.76
N ARG A 77 3.64 -0.94 8.87
CA ARG A 77 3.12 0.43 8.81
C ARG A 77 4.20 1.39 8.34
N ARG A 78 3.87 2.22 7.35
CA ARG A 78 4.75 3.24 6.78
C ARG A 78 4.01 4.59 6.69
N ASN A 79 4.76 5.69 6.57
CA ASN A 79 4.16 6.99 6.28
C ASN A 79 3.63 6.97 4.83
N ALA A 80 2.36 7.39 4.66
CA ALA A 80 1.66 7.30 3.39
C ALA A 80 2.25 8.24 2.32
N GLU A 81 2.66 9.45 2.70
CA GLU A 81 3.24 10.44 1.79
C GLU A 81 4.55 9.93 1.18
N ASN A 82 5.44 9.36 1.99
CA ASN A 82 6.71 8.77 1.55
C ASN A 82 6.51 7.49 0.72
N ALA A 83 5.48 6.71 1.04
CA ALA A 83 5.14 5.49 0.30
C ALA A 83 4.52 5.80 -1.07
N TRP A 84 3.77 6.90 -1.16
CA TRP A 84 2.95 7.26 -2.30
C TRP A 84 3.72 7.22 -3.62
N SER A 85 4.85 7.94 -3.72
CA SER A 85 5.66 8.03 -4.94
C SER A 85 6.19 6.67 -5.44
N ARG A 86 6.18 5.64 -4.57
CA ARG A 86 6.56 4.26 -4.91
C ARG A 86 5.35 3.40 -5.32
N VAL A 87 4.22 3.54 -4.64
CA VAL A 87 3.06 2.64 -4.80
C VAL A 87 2.07 3.11 -5.87
N CYS A 88 1.96 4.43 -6.10
CA CYS A 88 1.05 5.03 -7.08
C CYS A 88 1.16 4.46 -8.50
N LYS A 89 2.34 3.93 -8.89
CA LYS A 89 2.61 3.40 -10.23
C LYS A 89 1.96 2.04 -10.51
N ASN A 90 1.53 1.32 -9.48
CA ASN A 90 1.01 -0.04 -9.63
C ASN A 90 -0.25 -0.24 -8.77
N PRO A 91 -1.36 0.44 -9.10
CA PRO A 91 -2.65 0.13 -8.50
C PRO A 91 -3.06 -1.29 -8.85
N ILE A 92 -3.63 -2.00 -7.89
CA ILE A 92 -4.14 -3.36 -8.05
C ILE A 92 -5.52 -3.47 -7.45
N THR A 93 -6.24 -4.52 -7.82
CA THR A 93 -7.52 -4.82 -7.18
C THR A 93 -7.33 -5.31 -5.75
N ARG A 94 -8.38 -5.20 -4.92
CA ARG A 94 -8.39 -5.81 -3.59
C ARG A 94 -8.10 -7.31 -3.64
N GLY A 95 -8.65 -8.02 -4.63
CA GLY A 95 -8.42 -9.46 -4.79
C GLY A 95 -6.95 -9.80 -5.07
N GLU A 96 -6.25 -9.01 -5.89
CA GLU A 96 -4.80 -9.17 -6.10
C GLU A 96 -4.00 -8.88 -4.82
N HIS A 97 -4.39 -7.85 -4.07
CA HIS A 97 -3.76 -7.54 -2.79
C HIS A 97 -3.89 -8.71 -1.80
N ASP A 98 -5.10 -9.25 -1.66
CA ASP A 98 -5.37 -10.40 -0.80
C ASP A 98 -4.63 -11.65 -1.28
N ALA A 99 -4.47 -11.84 -2.59
CA ALA A 99 -3.66 -12.92 -3.15
C ALA A 99 -2.16 -12.77 -2.82
N LEU A 100 -1.61 -11.55 -2.85
CA LEU A 100 -0.23 -11.29 -2.46
C LEU A 100 0.00 -11.55 -0.96
N ILE A 101 -0.96 -11.17 -0.10
CA ILE A 101 -0.92 -11.50 1.33
C ILE A 101 -0.96 -13.01 1.53
N ALA A 102 -1.92 -13.70 0.90
CA ALA A 102 -2.05 -15.15 1.00
C ALA A 102 -0.82 -15.89 0.47
N MET A 103 -0.19 -15.41 -0.61
CA MET A 103 1.05 -15.98 -1.14
C MET A 103 2.20 -15.85 -0.12
N LYS A 104 2.28 -14.74 0.60
CA LYS A 104 3.27 -14.56 1.68
C LYS A 104 3.02 -15.50 2.86
N GLU A 105 1.76 -15.71 3.25
CA GLU A 105 1.40 -16.58 4.37
C GLU A 105 1.55 -18.07 4.06
N THR A 106 1.29 -18.48 2.82
CA THR A 106 1.33 -19.88 2.38
C THR A 106 2.73 -20.42 2.11
N LEU A 107 3.75 -19.57 2.03
CA LEU A 107 5.15 -19.96 1.79
C LEU A 107 6.02 -19.79 3.06
N PRO A 108 6.05 -20.78 3.98
CA PRO A 108 7.01 -20.78 5.09
C PRO A 108 8.48 -20.78 4.63
N GLU A 109 8.78 -21.24 3.41
CA GLU A 109 10.14 -21.22 2.82
C GLU A 109 10.59 -19.81 2.40
N MET A 110 9.68 -18.90 2.03
CA MET A 110 10.05 -17.51 1.68
C MET A 110 10.46 -16.68 2.91
N ARG A 111 9.98 -17.04 4.10
CA ARG A 111 10.39 -16.40 5.38
C ARG A 111 11.86 -16.68 5.72
N ALA A 112 12.45 -17.74 5.15
CA ALA A 112 13.85 -18.13 5.38
C ALA A 112 14.84 -17.49 4.38
N VAL A 113 14.41 -17.12 3.16
CA VAL A 113 15.31 -16.56 2.13
C VAL A 113 15.78 -15.13 2.46
N MET A 114 15.01 -14.34 3.22
CA MET A 114 15.41 -12.98 3.60
C MET A 114 16.57 -12.92 4.61
N LYS A 115 16.96 -14.05 5.23
CA LYS A 115 18.01 -14.06 6.26
C LYS A 115 19.41 -14.37 5.73
N GLU A 116 19.57 -14.81 4.49
CA GLU A 116 20.87 -15.24 3.97
C GLU A 116 21.08 -14.88 2.50
N ILE A 117 20.95 -13.60 2.15
CA ILE A 117 21.69 -13.08 1.00
C ILE A 117 22.76 -12.15 1.54
N ASP A 118 23.82 -12.76 2.07
CA ASP A 118 25.10 -12.09 2.27
C ASP A 118 25.73 -11.89 0.88
N LEU A 119 25.56 -10.69 0.33
CA LEU A 119 26.08 -10.25 -0.97
C LEU A 119 27.61 -10.02 -0.96
N THR A 120 28.35 -10.41 0.09
CA THR A 120 29.81 -10.18 0.18
C THR A 120 30.67 -11.32 -0.34
N LYS A 121 30.10 -12.46 -0.76
CA LYS A 121 30.89 -13.52 -1.39
C LYS A 121 31.06 -13.28 -2.88
N GLU A 122 32.25 -12.81 -3.24
CA GLU A 122 32.74 -12.68 -4.63
C GLU A 122 32.48 -13.96 -5.45
N PRO A 123 32.07 -13.83 -6.73
CA PRO A 123 31.96 -14.99 -7.61
C PRO A 123 33.36 -15.51 -7.97
N MET A 124 33.61 -16.76 -7.58
CA MET A 124 34.79 -17.56 -7.92
C MET A 124 35.00 -17.58 -9.45
N ARG A 125 36.18 -17.17 -9.92
CA ARG A 125 36.61 -17.34 -11.32
C ARG A 125 37.13 -18.77 -11.56
N PRO A 126 37.02 -19.27 -12.81
CA PRO A 126 37.28 -20.66 -13.18
C PRO A 126 38.76 -21.09 -13.03
#